data_AF-A0A6B7E6W9-F1
#
_entry.id   AF-A0A6B7E6W9-F1
#
_cell.length_a   1.000
_cell.length_b   1.000
_cell.length_c   1.000
_cell.angle_alpha   90.00
_cell.angle_beta   90.00
_cell.angle_gamma   90.00
#
_symmetry.space_group_name_H-M   'P 1'
#
loop_
_entity.id
_entity.type
_entity.pdbx_description
1 polymer ?
#
loop_
_entity_poly.entity_id
_entity_poly.type
_entity_poly.pdbx_seq_one_letter_code
_entity_poly.pdbx_strand_id
1 'polypeptide(L)'
;SVVAYTKNGDRLVGQIAKRQAVINPDNTFYSVKRFIGRRSEEVSDELKQVSYIVKTDSSGNIKLECPALEKDFASEEMSAEVLRKLTDDASKYLGENVTQAVITVPAYFNDSQRQATKDAGRIAGLEVLRIINEPTAASLAYGLDKKNNETILVFDLGGGTFDVSVLEVGDGVFEVLSTSGDTHLGGDDFDDKIVRWLLEEFKAENDIDLKGDRQALQRLTEAAEKAKIELSNLPQTEINLPFLTATESGPKHLERMITRAKFEDLCSSLIDRARIPVENALSDAKLDASKIDEVVLVGGSTRIPAVQGIVEKVLGKKPNQTVNPDEVVAIGAAVQAGVLAGEVKDILLLDVTPLSLGVETLGGVTTRIIPRNTTVPTKKSEVFSTAVDNQPNVEIHVLQGERE
;
A
#
# COMPACT_ATOMS: atom_id res chain seq x y z
N SER A 1 -2.98 -0.15 -10.19
CA SER A 1 -3.99 -1.22 -10.34
C SER A 1 -5.36 -0.61 -10.51
N VAL A 2 -5.96 -0.73 -11.71
CA VAL A 2 -7.23 -0.07 -12.05
C VAL A 2 -8.14 -1.07 -12.75
N VAL A 3 -9.41 -1.12 -12.34
CA VAL A 3 -10.47 -1.97 -12.90
C VAL A 3 -11.63 -1.07 -13.29
N ALA A 4 -12.26 -1.31 -14.44
CA ALA A 4 -13.46 -0.61 -14.82
C ALA A 4 -14.47 -1.51 -15.49
N TYR A 5 -15.76 -1.16 -15.36
CA TYR A 5 -16.84 -1.80 -16.11
C TYR A 5 -17.46 -0.78 -17.08
N THR A 6 -17.55 -1.16 -18.34
CA THR A 6 -18.23 -0.33 -19.35
C THR A 6 -19.74 -0.36 -19.12
N LYS A 7 -20.48 0.57 -19.74
CA LYS A 7 -21.95 0.56 -19.71
C LYS A 7 -22.58 -0.72 -20.28
N ASN A 8 -21.83 -1.45 -21.11
CA ASN A 8 -22.27 -2.73 -21.68
C ASN A 8 -21.91 -3.93 -20.79
N GLY A 9 -21.24 -3.70 -19.65
CA GLY A 9 -20.79 -4.72 -18.72
C GLY A 9 -19.42 -5.31 -19.03
N ASP A 10 -18.68 -4.78 -20.02
CA ASP A 10 -17.33 -5.27 -20.33
C ASP A 10 -16.36 -4.90 -19.21
N ARG A 11 -15.55 -5.88 -18.79
CA ARG A 11 -14.49 -5.68 -17.79
C ARG A 11 -13.22 -5.17 -18.47
N LEU A 12 -12.70 -4.05 -17.99
CA LEU A 12 -11.42 -3.47 -18.36
C LEU A 12 -10.47 -3.51 -17.16
N VAL A 13 -9.20 -3.85 -17.38
CA VAL A 13 -8.18 -3.89 -16.31
C VAL A 13 -6.88 -3.27 -16.80
N GLY A 14 -6.20 -2.52 -15.93
CA GLY A 14 -4.91 -1.88 -16.20
C GLY A 14 -5.05 -0.58 -17.00
N GLN A 15 -4.16 -0.39 -17.98
CA GLN A 15 -4.09 0.87 -18.75
C GLN A 15 -5.38 1.19 -19.51
N ILE A 16 -6.08 0.17 -20.02
CA ILE A 16 -7.35 0.38 -20.73
C ILE A 16 -8.42 0.92 -19.78
N ALA A 17 -8.47 0.41 -18.54
CA ALA A 17 -9.36 0.94 -17.51
C ALA A 17 -8.96 2.37 -17.10
N LYS A 18 -7.66 2.64 -16.89
CA LYS A 18 -7.16 3.98 -16.52
C LYS A 18 -7.53 5.05 -17.56
N ARG A 19 -7.38 4.76 -18.86
CA ARG A 19 -7.65 5.72 -19.94
C ARG A 19 -9.08 6.24 -20.01
N GLN A 20 -10.05 5.47 -19.54
CA GLN A 20 -11.47 5.84 -19.59
C GLN A 20 -12.01 6.37 -18.25
N ALA A 21 -11.17 6.47 -17.22
CA ALA A 21 -11.59 6.88 -15.88
C ALA A 21 -12.28 8.25 -15.88
N VAL A 22 -11.78 9.22 -16.67
CA VAL A 22 -12.34 10.58 -16.79
C VAL A 22 -13.79 10.59 -17.31
N ILE A 23 -14.19 9.66 -18.16
CA ILE A 23 -15.55 9.62 -18.74
C ILE A 23 -16.46 8.60 -18.04
N ASN A 24 -15.91 7.84 -17.10
CA ASN A 24 -16.60 6.78 -16.37
C ASN A 24 -16.13 6.68 -14.90
N PRO A 25 -16.10 7.80 -14.14
CA PRO A 25 -15.48 7.82 -12.81
C PRO A 25 -16.19 6.93 -11.79
N ASP A 26 -17.52 6.76 -11.93
CA ASP A 26 -18.32 5.96 -11.00
C ASP A 26 -18.12 4.44 -11.15
N ASN A 27 -17.66 3.97 -12.32
CA ASN A 27 -17.45 2.55 -12.60
C ASN A 27 -15.96 2.21 -12.81
N THR A 28 -15.05 3.08 -12.35
CA THR A 28 -13.60 2.90 -12.48
C THR A 28 -12.96 2.91 -11.10
N PHE A 29 -12.50 1.74 -10.66
CA PHE A 29 -11.98 1.48 -9.33
C PHE A 29 -10.44 1.44 -9.36
N TYR A 30 -9.83 2.22 -8.48
CA TYR A 30 -8.38 2.31 -8.27
C TYR A 30 -8.09 2.45 -6.78
N SER A 31 -6.83 2.26 -6.36
CA SER A 31 -6.44 2.35 -4.94
C SER A 31 -7.23 1.46 -3.96
N VAL A 32 -7.93 0.43 -4.47
CA VAL A 32 -8.74 -0.51 -3.68
C VAL A 32 -7.92 -1.25 -2.61
N LYS A 33 -6.60 -1.41 -2.81
CA LYS A 33 -5.69 -1.97 -1.80
C LYS A 33 -5.71 -1.17 -0.48
N ARG A 34 -6.08 0.12 -0.49
CA ARG A 34 -6.25 0.90 0.74
C ARG A 34 -7.48 0.46 1.56
N PHE A 35 -8.44 -0.23 0.95
CA PHE A 35 -9.71 -0.63 1.56
C PHE A 35 -9.83 -2.12 1.88
N ILE A 36 -8.95 -2.95 1.31
CA ILE A 36 -9.01 -4.41 1.48
C ILE A 36 -8.85 -4.79 2.96
N GLY A 37 -9.74 -5.65 3.47
CA GLY A 37 -9.70 -6.11 4.87
C GLY A 37 -9.87 -5.03 5.96
N ARG A 38 -10.41 -3.85 5.61
CA ARG A 38 -10.67 -2.75 6.54
C ARG A 38 -12.16 -2.43 6.70
N ARG A 39 -12.49 -1.82 7.83
CA ARG A 39 -13.79 -1.17 8.09
C ARG A 39 -13.75 0.28 7.63
N SER A 40 -14.92 0.83 7.31
CA SER A 40 -15.03 2.20 6.80
C SER A 40 -14.54 3.26 7.78
N GLU A 41 -14.68 3.03 9.08
CA GLU A 41 -14.21 3.94 10.14
C GLU A 41 -12.68 4.07 10.17
N GLU A 42 -11.95 3.04 9.72
CA GLU A 42 -10.49 3.05 9.71
C GLU A 42 -9.91 3.92 8.58
N VAL A 43 -10.67 4.15 7.50
CA VAL A 43 -10.20 4.81 6.26
C VAL A 43 -11.12 5.95 5.81
N SER A 44 -11.77 6.61 6.78
CA SER A 44 -12.79 7.62 6.48
C SER A 44 -12.29 8.79 5.63
N ASP A 45 -11.00 9.09 5.65
CA ASP A 45 -10.40 10.14 4.83
C ASP A 45 -10.04 9.65 3.43
N GLU A 46 -9.47 8.46 3.28
CA GLU A 46 -9.19 7.83 1.98
C GLU A 46 -10.47 7.58 1.17
N LEU A 47 -11.57 7.25 1.85
CA LEU A 47 -12.88 7.07 1.22
C LEU A 47 -13.37 8.36 0.52
N LYS A 48 -12.89 9.54 0.94
CA LYS A 48 -13.24 10.83 0.33
C LYS A 48 -12.30 11.22 -0.82
N GLN A 49 -11.17 10.52 -0.97
CA GLN A 49 -10.16 10.82 -2.00
C GLN A 49 -10.48 10.16 -3.35
N VAL A 50 -11.36 9.16 -3.38
CA VAL A 50 -11.71 8.41 -4.59
C VAL A 50 -12.91 9.02 -5.32
N SER A 51 -12.94 8.87 -6.65
CA SER A 51 -14.03 9.40 -7.50
C SER A 51 -15.27 8.51 -7.56
N TYR A 52 -15.12 7.22 -7.29
CA TYR A 52 -16.21 6.23 -7.36
C TYR A 52 -17.01 6.17 -6.06
N ILE A 53 -18.19 5.52 -6.12
CA ILE A 53 -19.10 5.48 -4.99
C ILE A 53 -18.70 4.36 -4.03
N VAL A 54 -18.52 4.73 -2.76
CA VAL A 54 -18.25 3.77 -1.69
C VAL A 54 -19.39 3.78 -0.68
N LYS A 55 -19.91 2.60 -0.38
CA LYS A 55 -20.95 2.34 0.61
C LYS A 55 -20.35 1.63 1.82
N THR A 56 -21.04 1.77 2.95
CA THR A 56 -20.77 0.99 4.16
C THR A 56 -21.99 0.12 4.44
N ASP A 57 -21.80 -1.19 4.60
CA ASP A 57 -22.88 -2.09 4.99
C ASP A 57 -23.20 -2.03 6.50
N SER A 58 -24.24 -2.74 6.94
CA SER A 58 -24.65 -2.75 8.35
C SER A 58 -23.60 -3.29 9.33
N SER A 59 -22.58 -4.00 8.82
CA SER A 59 -21.49 -4.55 9.62
C SER A 59 -20.23 -3.66 9.58
N GLY A 60 -20.29 -2.51 8.92
CA GLY A 60 -19.17 -1.58 8.78
C GLY A 60 -18.19 -1.94 7.66
N ASN A 61 -18.52 -2.92 6.80
CA ASN A 61 -17.63 -3.28 5.69
C ASN A 61 -17.78 -2.31 4.53
N ILE A 62 -16.67 -2.12 3.82
CA ILE A 62 -16.60 -1.28 2.64
C ILE A 62 -17.18 -2.02 1.43
N LYS A 63 -18.07 -1.37 0.68
CA LYS A 63 -18.68 -1.87 -0.56
C LYS A 63 -18.50 -0.87 -1.68
N LEU A 64 -18.02 -1.33 -2.82
CA LEU A 64 -17.73 -0.52 -4.00
C LEU A 64 -18.89 -0.63 -4.98
N GLU A 65 -19.71 0.41 -5.07
CA GLU A 65 -20.89 0.39 -5.95
C GLU A 65 -20.46 0.53 -7.41
N CYS A 66 -20.96 -0.35 -8.26
CA CYS A 66 -20.78 -0.32 -9.70
C CYS A 66 -22.14 -0.10 -10.38
N PRO A 67 -22.54 1.16 -10.64
CA PRO A 67 -23.83 1.48 -11.25
C PRO A 67 -24.08 0.77 -12.59
N ALA A 68 -23.05 0.59 -13.42
CA ALA A 68 -23.15 -0.07 -14.73
C ALA A 68 -23.56 -1.55 -14.64
N LEU A 69 -23.36 -2.18 -13.48
CA LEU A 69 -23.73 -3.58 -13.23
C LEU A 69 -24.84 -3.73 -12.20
N GLU A 70 -25.34 -2.63 -11.63
CA GLU A 70 -26.30 -2.63 -10.51
C GLU A 70 -25.84 -3.55 -9.36
N LYS A 71 -24.52 -3.57 -9.11
CA LYS A 71 -23.89 -4.48 -8.14
C LYS A 71 -22.91 -3.71 -7.24
N ASP A 72 -22.89 -4.09 -5.97
CA ASP A 72 -21.83 -3.72 -5.03
C ASP A 72 -20.76 -4.81 -4.95
N PHE A 73 -19.49 -4.42 -5.00
CA PHE A 73 -18.34 -5.31 -4.91
C PHE A 73 -17.61 -5.18 -3.59
N ALA A 74 -17.05 -6.28 -3.11
CA ALA A 74 -16.03 -6.25 -2.07
C ALA A 74 -14.66 -5.86 -2.66
N SER A 75 -13.76 -5.32 -1.82
CA SER A 75 -12.41 -4.92 -2.23
C SER A 75 -11.59 -6.09 -2.79
N GLU A 76 -11.82 -7.29 -2.26
CA GLU A 76 -11.22 -8.56 -2.67
C GLU A 76 -11.62 -8.95 -4.09
N GLU A 77 -12.89 -8.70 -4.47
CA GLU A 77 -13.38 -8.99 -5.82
C GLU A 77 -12.69 -8.10 -6.87
N MET A 78 -12.53 -6.80 -6.58
CA MET A 78 -11.80 -5.88 -7.46
C MET A 78 -10.31 -6.23 -7.55
N SER A 79 -9.70 -6.60 -6.42
CA SER A 79 -8.31 -7.04 -6.40
C SER A 79 -8.12 -8.35 -7.19
N ALA A 80 -9.10 -9.26 -7.13
CA ALA A 80 -9.10 -10.49 -7.91
C ALA A 80 -9.14 -10.22 -9.43
N GLU A 81 -9.79 -9.16 -9.90
CA GLU A 81 -9.76 -8.80 -11.33
C GLU A 81 -8.36 -8.41 -11.82
N VAL A 82 -7.58 -7.75 -10.96
CA VAL A 82 -6.18 -7.43 -11.25
C VAL A 82 -5.33 -8.70 -11.28
N LEU A 83 -5.50 -9.57 -10.29
CA LEU A 83 -4.80 -10.85 -10.21
C LEU A 83 -5.13 -11.77 -11.40
N ARG A 84 -6.40 -11.83 -11.82
CA ARG A 84 -6.82 -12.55 -13.04
C ARG A 84 -6.07 -12.04 -14.26
N LYS A 85 -6.03 -10.72 -14.47
CA LYS A 85 -5.28 -10.16 -15.61
C LYS A 85 -3.80 -10.56 -15.58
N LEU A 86 -3.14 -10.45 -14.43
CA LEU A 86 -1.73 -10.81 -14.30
C LEU A 86 -1.50 -12.30 -14.59
N THR A 87 -2.41 -13.16 -14.12
CA THR A 87 -2.38 -14.61 -14.36
C THR A 87 -2.62 -14.94 -15.82
N ASP A 88 -3.57 -14.27 -16.48
CA ASP A 88 -3.86 -14.42 -17.92
C ASP A 88 -2.64 -14.02 -18.76
N ASP A 89 -2.00 -12.89 -18.42
CA ASP A 89 -0.80 -12.40 -19.10
C ASP A 89 0.37 -13.40 -18.93
N ALA A 90 0.60 -13.90 -17.70
CA ALA A 90 1.62 -14.90 -17.41
C ALA A 90 1.36 -16.22 -18.15
N SER A 91 0.11 -16.70 -18.13
CA SER A 91 -0.30 -17.92 -18.82
C SER A 91 -0.09 -17.82 -20.33
N LYS A 92 -0.42 -16.66 -20.91
CA LYS A 92 -0.19 -16.40 -22.33
C LYS A 92 1.30 -16.38 -22.68
N TYR A 93 2.13 -15.81 -21.81
CA TYR A 93 3.57 -15.76 -22.01
C TYR A 93 4.20 -17.16 -21.95
N LEU A 94 3.80 -17.98 -20.98
CA LEU A 94 4.31 -19.34 -20.78
C LEU A 94 3.72 -20.37 -21.77
N GLY A 95 2.54 -20.09 -22.32
CA GLY A 95 1.80 -21.03 -23.18
C GLY A 95 1.08 -22.14 -22.41
N GLU A 96 0.91 -21.99 -21.10
CA GLU A 96 0.23 -22.94 -20.20
C GLU A 96 -0.60 -22.20 -19.14
N ASN A 97 -1.50 -22.91 -18.47
CA ASN A 97 -2.38 -22.31 -17.47
C ASN A 97 -1.69 -22.17 -16.11
N VAL A 98 -1.58 -20.95 -15.59
CA VAL A 98 -1.03 -20.67 -14.26
C VAL A 98 -2.13 -20.76 -13.20
N THR A 99 -1.96 -21.65 -12.22
CA THR A 99 -2.97 -21.91 -11.17
C THR A 99 -2.47 -21.66 -9.75
N GLN A 100 -1.18 -21.40 -9.56
CA GLN A 100 -0.53 -21.23 -8.26
C GLN A 100 0.24 -19.91 -8.23
N ALA A 101 0.24 -19.23 -7.08
CA ALA A 101 0.92 -17.94 -6.94
C ALA A 101 1.45 -17.70 -5.53
N VAL A 102 2.54 -16.92 -5.46
CA VAL A 102 2.94 -16.16 -4.28
C VAL A 102 2.44 -14.73 -4.46
N ILE A 103 1.73 -14.20 -3.47
CA ILE A 103 1.15 -12.85 -3.52
C ILE A 103 1.77 -11.99 -2.43
N THR A 104 2.08 -10.73 -2.76
CA THR A 104 2.75 -9.80 -1.86
C THR A 104 1.75 -8.97 -1.06
N VAL A 105 2.13 -8.59 0.16
CA VAL A 105 1.37 -7.65 1.01
C VAL A 105 2.32 -6.68 1.73
N PRO A 106 1.88 -5.47 2.07
CA PRO A 106 2.60 -4.56 2.95
C PRO A 106 3.00 -5.28 4.24
N ALA A 107 4.22 -5.03 4.74
CA ALA A 107 4.69 -5.72 5.94
C ALA A 107 3.80 -5.42 7.14
N TYR A 108 3.28 -4.19 7.23
CA TYR A 108 2.42 -3.74 8.31
C TYR A 108 0.93 -4.12 8.16
N PHE A 109 0.56 -4.97 7.19
CA PHE A 109 -0.81 -5.50 7.10
C PHE A 109 -1.16 -6.37 8.32
N ASN A 110 -2.36 -6.13 8.87
CA ASN A 110 -2.95 -6.95 9.93
C ASN A 110 -3.52 -8.28 9.39
N ASP A 111 -4.05 -9.11 10.28
CA ASP A 111 -4.58 -10.43 9.93
C ASP A 111 -5.73 -10.36 8.90
N SER A 112 -6.71 -9.47 9.12
CA SER A 112 -7.85 -9.27 8.23
C SER A 112 -7.43 -8.88 6.81
N GLN A 113 -6.47 -7.97 6.67
CA GLN A 113 -5.96 -7.52 5.38
C GLN A 113 -5.19 -8.62 4.63
N ARG A 114 -4.39 -9.42 5.36
CA ARG A 114 -3.68 -10.58 4.80
C ARG A 114 -4.66 -11.65 4.33
N GLN A 115 -5.68 -11.94 5.14
CA GLN A 115 -6.70 -12.93 4.80
C GLN A 115 -7.52 -12.47 3.58
N ALA A 116 -7.96 -11.22 3.55
CA ALA A 116 -8.67 -10.62 2.42
C ALA A 116 -7.83 -10.65 1.12
N THR A 117 -6.53 -10.39 1.19
CA THR A 117 -5.63 -10.50 0.01
C THR A 117 -5.50 -11.95 -0.46
N LYS A 118 -5.41 -12.92 0.47
CA LYS A 118 -5.42 -14.35 0.14
C LYS A 118 -6.74 -14.77 -0.51
N ASP A 119 -7.86 -14.23 -0.04
CA ASP A 119 -9.18 -14.47 -0.62
C ASP A 119 -9.32 -13.86 -2.01
N ALA A 120 -8.76 -12.68 -2.27
CA ALA A 120 -8.67 -12.12 -3.62
C ALA A 120 -7.93 -13.08 -4.59
N GLY A 121 -6.85 -13.73 -4.14
CA GLY A 121 -6.16 -14.77 -4.90
C GLY A 121 -7.06 -15.97 -5.20
N ARG A 122 -7.78 -16.48 -4.19
CA ARG A 122 -8.73 -17.59 -4.38
C ARG A 122 -9.87 -17.23 -5.34
N ILE A 123 -10.44 -16.03 -5.20
CA ILE A 123 -11.48 -15.51 -6.10
C ILE A 123 -10.95 -15.40 -7.54
N ALA A 124 -9.66 -15.09 -7.70
CA ALA A 124 -8.99 -15.05 -9.01
C ALA A 124 -8.74 -16.45 -9.61
N GLY A 125 -9.01 -17.53 -8.89
CA GLY A 125 -8.77 -18.90 -9.34
C GLY A 125 -7.37 -19.41 -9.03
N LEU A 126 -6.65 -18.76 -8.12
CA LEU A 126 -5.29 -19.12 -7.73
C LEU A 126 -5.26 -19.90 -6.41
N GLU A 127 -4.45 -20.95 -6.36
CA GLU A 127 -3.94 -21.48 -5.11
C GLU A 127 -2.82 -20.56 -4.61
N VAL A 128 -3.09 -19.85 -3.52
CA VAL A 128 -2.12 -18.94 -2.89
C VAL A 128 -1.16 -19.75 -2.01
N LEU A 129 0.01 -20.08 -2.56
CA LEU A 129 1.04 -20.88 -1.89
C LEU A 129 1.64 -20.15 -0.69
N ARG A 130 1.82 -18.83 -0.81
CA ARG A 130 2.39 -17.98 0.25
C ARG A 130 1.90 -16.54 0.07
N ILE A 131 1.62 -15.89 1.21
CA ILE A 131 1.59 -14.44 1.31
C ILE A 131 2.97 -14.00 1.81
N ILE A 132 3.66 -13.16 1.05
CA ILE A 132 5.00 -12.65 1.41
C ILE A 132 4.94 -11.15 1.67
N ASN A 133 5.70 -10.68 2.64
CA ASN A 133 5.84 -9.25 2.91
C ASN A 133 6.63 -8.57 1.78
N GLU A 134 6.17 -7.41 1.34
CA GLU A 134 6.80 -6.62 0.25
C GLU A 134 8.28 -6.32 0.49
N PRO A 135 8.70 -5.80 1.67
CA PRO A 135 10.12 -5.56 1.93
C PRO A 135 10.93 -6.86 2.05
N THR A 136 10.33 -7.95 2.55
CA THR A 136 10.95 -9.27 2.56
C THR A 136 11.21 -9.77 1.14
N ALA A 137 10.22 -9.66 0.25
CA ALA A 137 10.39 -10.00 -1.17
C ALA A 137 11.49 -9.12 -1.80
N ALA A 138 11.50 -7.82 -1.53
CA ALA A 138 12.54 -6.94 -2.04
C ALA A 138 13.94 -7.36 -1.56
N SER A 139 14.07 -7.81 -0.31
CA SER A 139 15.33 -8.32 0.23
C SER A 139 15.81 -9.60 -0.46
N LEU A 140 14.90 -10.52 -0.83
CA LEU A 140 15.25 -11.74 -1.57
C LEU A 140 15.85 -11.40 -2.94
N ALA A 141 15.24 -10.46 -3.66
CA ALA A 141 15.75 -10.02 -4.95
C ALA A 141 17.10 -9.28 -4.83
N TYR A 142 17.29 -8.50 -3.76
CA TYR A 142 18.55 -7.82 -3.49
C TYR A 142 19.69 -8.78 -3.09
N GLY A 143 19.39 -9.71 -2.18
CA GLY A 143 20.38 -10.54 -1.51
C GLY A 143 20.72 -11.85 -2.22
N LEU A 144 20.03 -12.21 -3.31
CA LEU A 144 20.22 -13.49 -4.01
C LEU A 144 21.69 -13.74 -4.42
N ASP A 145 22.40 -12.68 -4.83
CA ASP A 145 23.81 -12.75 -5.26
C ASP A 145 24.81 -12.35 -4.17
N LYS A 146 24.34 -12.04 -2.95
CA LYS A 146 25.20 -11.54 -1.87
C LYS A 146 25.75 -12.69 -1.01
N LYS A 147 27.07 -12.71 -0.88
CA LYS A 147 27.80 -13.73 -0.08
C LYS A 147 28.17 -13.27 1.33
N ASN A 148 28.31 -11.97 1.53
CA ASN A 148 28.63 -11.41 2.85
C ASN A 148 27.34 -11.08 3.58
N ASN A 149 27.37 -11.16 4.90
CA ASN A 149 26.29 -10.66 5.73
C ASN A 149 26.28 -9.15 5.69
N GLU A 150 25.14 -8.58 5.29
CA GLU A 150 24.85 -7.15 5.24
C GLU A 150 23.57 -6.89 6.05
N THR A 151 23.59 -5.86 6.89
CA THR A 151 22.36 -5.35 7.50
C THR A 151 21.77 -4.28 6.60
N ILE A 152 20.58 -4.54 6.06
CA ILE A 152 19.91 -3.63 5.12
C ILE A 152 18.67 -3.00 5.73
N LEU A 153 18.35 -1.81 5.26
CA LEU A 153 17.05 -1.17 5.48
C LEU A 153 16.29 -1.11 4.16
N VAL A 154 15.14 -1.75 4.10
CA VAL A 154 14.22 -1.64 2.96
C VAL A 154 13.23 -0.52 3.28
N PHE A 155 13.19 0.50 2.43
CA PHE A 155 12.28 1.64 2.51
C PHE A 155 11.28 1.54 1.35
N ASP A 156 10.06 1.09 1.64
CA ASP A 156 9.01 0.85 0.65
C ASP A 156 7.91 1.92 0.75
N LEU A 157 7.96 2.92 -0.13
CA LEU A 157 6.92 3.95 -0.23
C LEU A 157 6.19 3.80 -1.56
N GLY A 158 5.04 3.12 -1.50
CA GLY A 158 4.19 2.83 -2.64
C GLY A 158 3.16 3.91 -2.95
N GLY A 159 2.08 3.50 -3.60
CA GLY A 159 0.94 4.36 -3.94
C GLY A 159 -0.01 4.62 -2.76
N GLY A 160 -0.11 3.71 -1.79
CA GLY A 160 -1.06 3.88 -0.67
C GLY A 160 -0.58 3.38 0.69
N THR A 161 0.62 2.79 0.76
CA THR A 161 1.21 2.29 2.01
C THR A 161 2.69 2.61 2.05
N PHE A 162 3.20 2.73 3.28
CA PHE A 162 4.61 2.92 3.58
C PHE A 162 5.06 1.85 4.57
N ASP A 163 6.11 1.11 4.22
CA ASP A 163 6.74 0.13 5.10
C ASP A 163 8.25 0.38 5.21
N VAL A 164 8.79 0.08 6.38
CA VAL A 164 10.23 0.05 6.63
C VAL A 164 10.55 -1.26 7.34
N SER A 165 11.51 -2.00 6.81
CA SER A 165 12.03 -3.20 7.48
C SER A 165 13.54 -3.16 7.56
N VAL A 166 14.07 -3.62 8.70
CA VAL A 166 15.50 -3.84 8.89
C VAL A 166 15.73 -5.34 8.84
N LEU A 167 16.65 -5.77 7.97
CA LEU A 167 16.94 -7.18 7.74
C LEU A 167 18.44 -7.44 7.79
N GLU A 168 18.82 -8.63 8.25
CA GLU A 168 20.13 -9.21 7.97
C GLU A 168 20.01 -10.16 6.78
N VAL A 169 20.86 -9.95 5.77
CA VAL A 169 20.90 -10.76 4.56
C VAL A 169 22.32 -11.25 4.30
N GLY A 170 22.48 -12.55 4.06
CA GLY A 170 23.77 -13.14 3.72
C GLY A 170 23.80 -14.65 3.84
N ASP A 171 24.66 -15.29 3.06
CA ASP A 171 24.84 -16.75 3.02
C ASP A 171 23.51 -17.53 2.89
N GLY A 172 22.58 -16.99 2.10
CA GLY A 172 21.25 -17.58 1.88
C GLY A 172 20.26 -17.39 3.04
N VAL A 173 20.65 -16.73 4.13
CA VAL A 173 19.77 -16.41 5.26
C VAL A 173 19.25 -14.99 5.13
N PHE A 174 17.95 -14.84 5.31
CA PHE A 174 17.22 -13.57 5.29
C PHE A 174 16.41 -13.48 6.57
N GLU A 175 16.83 -12.61 7.50
CA GLU A 175 16.19 -12.45 8.80
C GLU A 175 15.66 -11.03 8.96
N VAL A 176 14.35 -10.90 9.18
CA VAL A 176 13.72 -9.62 9.51
C VAL A 176 13.95 -9.36 11.00
N LEU A 177 14.74 -8.33 11.31
CA LEU A 177 14.99 -7.91 12.69
C LEU A 177 13.82 -7.09 13.25
N SER A 178 13.26 -6.22 12.41
CA SER A 178 12.10 -5.42 12.76
C SER A 178 11.36 -4.91 11.53
N THR A 179 10.09 -4.56 11.73
CA THR A 179 9.30 -3.85 10.73
C THR A 179 8.43 -2.78 11.37
N SER A 180 8.26 -1.67 10.66
CA SER A 180 7.37 -0.57 11.00
C SER A 180 6.72 -0.04 9.72
N GLY A 181 5.70 0.80 9.83
CA GLY A 181 5.05 1.34 8.65
C GLY A 181 3.93 2.31 8.99
N ASP A 182 3.37 2.88 7.92
CA ASP A 182 2.17 3.72 7.93
C ASP A 182 1.29 3.28 6.76
N THR A 183 0.22 2.56 7.09
CA THR A 183 -0.70 1.99 6.08
C THR A 183 -1.68 3.02 5.50
N HIS A 184 -1.51 4.30 5.88
CA HIS A 184 -2.28 5.47 5.45
C HIS A 184 -1.33 6.56 4.89
N LEU A 185 -0.18 6.15 4.36
CA LEU A 185 0.79 7.03 3.73
C LEU A 185 1.28 6.42 2.42
N GLY A 186 1.05 7.10 1.31
CA GLY A 186 1.55 6.71 0.00
C GLY A 186 1.36 7.80 -1.05
N GLY A 187 1.72 7.49 -2.29
CA GLY A 187 1.65 8.39 -3.44
C GLY A 187 0.31 9.10 -3.64
N ASP A 188 -0.81 8.44 -3.32
CA ASP A 188 -2.16 8.99 -3.39
C ASP A 188 -2.36 10.18 -2.44
N ASP A 189 -1.71 10.16 -1.26
CA ASP A 189 -1.79 11.27 -0.30
C ASP A 189 -1.01 12.49 -0.77
N PHE A 190 0.10 12.27 -1.51
CA PHE A 190 0.83 13.35 -2.16
C PHE A 190 0.02 13.96 -3.32
N ASP A 191 -0.72 13.14 -4.07
CA ASP A 191 -1.61 13.61 -5.13
C ASP A 191 -2.76 14.45 -4.55
N ASP A 192 -3.37 13.99 -3.45
CA ASP A 192 -4.44 14.71 -2.74
C ASP A 192 -3.99 16.11 -2.28
N LYS A 193 -2.71 16.29 -1.87
CA LYS A 193 -2.18 17.63 -1.53
C LYS A 193 -2.21 18.59 -2.71
N ILE A 194 -1.85 18.12 -3.91
CA ILE A 194 -1.91 18.93 -5.12
C ILE A 194 -3.38 19.16 -5.52
N VAL A 195 -4.24 18.14 -5.47
CA VAL A 195 -5.67 18.27 -5.80
C VAL A 195 -6.35 19.31 -4.91
N ARG A 196 -6.14 19.26 -3.59
CA ARG A 196 -6.72 20.24 -2.65
C ARG A 196 -6.24 21.65 -2.92
N TRP A 197 -4.94 21.83 -3.17
CA TRP A 197 -4.40 23.12 -3.56
C TRP A 197 -5.06 23.65 -4.84
N LEU A 198 -5.21 22.81 -5.87
CA LEU A 198 -5.88 23.19 -7.12
C LEU A 198 -7.36 23.55 -6.90
N LEU A 199 -8.08 22.82 -6.06
CA LEU A 199 -9.48 23.10 -5.71
C LEU A 199 -9.62 24.45 -5.01
N GLU A 200 -8.73 24.76 -4.06
CA GLU A 200 -8.71 26.03 -3.33
C GLU A 200 -8.40 27.20 -4.27
N GLU A 201 -7.38 27.08 -5.11
CA GLU A 201 -7.01 28.08 -6.12
C GLU A 201 -8.14 28.32 -7.13
N PHE A 202 -8.76 27.25 -7.63
CA PHE A 202 -9.84 27.37 -8.60
C PHE A 202 -11.07 28.05 -8.00
N LYS A 203 -11.41 27.70 -6.75
CA LYS A 203 -12.50 28.33 -6.00
C LYS A 203 -12.23 29.80 -5.73
N ALA A 204 -11.00 30.15 -5.34
CA ALA A 204 -10.63 31.54 -5.07
C ALA A 204 -10.76 32.43 -6.32
N GLU A 205 -10.42 31.92 -7.51
CA GLU A 205 -10.49 32.69 -8.74
C GLU A 205 -11.88 32.73 -9.40
N ASN A 206 -12.65 31.65 -9.27
CA ASN A 206 -13.89 31.49 -10.02
C ASN A 206 -15.16 31.48 -9.16
N ASP A 207 -15.03 31.42 -7.83
CA ASP A 207 -16.12 31.23 -6.88
C ASP A 207 -16.94 29.95 -7.14
N ILE A 208 -16.27 28.88 -7.58
CA ILE A 208 -16.88 27.59 -7.92
C ILE A 208 -16.23 26.49 -7.09
N ASP A 209 -17.06 25.68 -6.43
CA ASP A 209 -16.61 24.50 -5.69
C ASP A 209 -16.74 23.24 -6.55
N LEU A 210 -15.61 22.65 -6.93
CA LEU A 210 -15.56 21.45 -7.76
C LEU A 210 -15.66 20.13 -6.98
N LYS A 211 -15.78 20.18 -5.64
CA LYS A 211 -15.81 18.96 -4.81
C LYS A 211 -16.98 18.01 -5.12
N GLY A 212 -18.07 18.53 -5.69
CA GLY A 212 -19.22 17.71 -6.13
C GLY A 212 -19.10 17.18 -7.56
N ASP A 213 -18.15 17.68 -8.35
CA ASP A 213 -18.00 17.33 -9.76
C ASP A 213 -16.98 16.19 -9.89
N ARG A 214 -17.49 14.95 -9.93
CA ARG A 214 -16.66 13.74 -10.02
C ARG A 214 -15.78 13.69 -11.26
N GLN A 215 -16.25 14.24 -12.38
CA GLN A 215 -15.47 14.28 -13.61
C GLN A 215 -14.32 15.29 -13.49
N ALA A 216 -14.58 16.47 -12.93
CA ALA A 216 -13.53 17.44 -12.65
C ALA A 216 -12.51 16.89 -11.65
N LEU A 217 -12.97 16.24 -10.57
CA LEU A 217 -12.10 15.60 -9.58
C LEU A 217 -11.19 14.53 -10.20
N GLN A 218 -11.74 13.63 -11.03
CA GLN A 218 -10.91 12.62 -11.70
C GLN A 218 -9.83 13.24 -12.59
N ARG A 219 -10.16 14.32 -13.31
CA ARG A 219 -9.19 15.05 -14.15
C ARG A 219 -8.13 15.77 -13.32
N LEU A 220 -8.51 16.36 -12.18
CA LEU A 220 -7.59 16.98 -11.25
C LEU A 220 -6.63 15.95 -10.65
N THR A 221 -7.13 14.78 -10.25
CA THR A 221 -6.32 13.68 -9.71
C THR A 221 -5.29 13.18 -10.73
N GLU A 222 -5.68 12.94 -11.98
CA GLU A 222 -4.74 12.52 -13.03
C GLU A 222 -3.67 13.59 -13.33
N ALA A 223 -4.07 14.87 -13.34
CA ALA A 223 -3.15 15.98 -13.57
C ALA A 223 -2.20 16.19 -12.38
N ALA A 224 -2.68 15.99 -11.16
CA ALA A 224 -1.89 16.04 -9.93
C ALA A 224 -0.84 14.93 -9.89
N GLU A 225 -1.22 13.68 -10.16
CA GLU A 225 -0.30 12.54 -10.24
C GLU A 225 0.81 12.81 -11.27
N LYS A 226 0.42 13.28 -12.46
CA LYS A 226 1.36 13.64 -13.52
C LYS A 226 2.31 14.74 -13.07
N ALA A 227 1.80 15.82 -12.46
CA ALA A 227 2.62 16.91 -11.97
C ALA A 227 3.62 16.46 -10.89
N LYS A 228 3.17 15.63 -9.92
CA LYS A 228 4.04 15.03 -8.89
C LYS A 228 5.20 14.25 -9.52
N ILE A 229 4.91 13.41 -10.51
CA ILE A 229 5.92 12.60 -11.20
C ILE A 229 6.91 13.50 -11.95
N GLU A 230 6.42 14.51 -12.68
CA GLU A 230 7.27 15.47 -13.39
C GLU A 230 8.17 16.27 -12.45
N LEU A 231 7.64 16.74 -11.31
CA LEU A 231 8.38 17.47 -10.29
C LEU A 231 9.48 16.65 -9.61
N SER A 232 9.44 15.32 -9.70
CA SER A 232 10.54 14.47 -9.23
C SER A 232 11.82 14.67 -10.05
N ASN A 233 11.69 15.11 -11.31
CA ASN A 233 12.82 15.34 -12.22
C ASN A 233 13.00 16.81 -12.61
N LEU A 234 11.91 17.57 -12.66
CA LEU A 234 11.90 18.98 -13.08
C LEU A 234 11.76 19.92 -11.87
N PRO A 235 12.30 21.14 -11.93
CA PRO A 235 12.13 22.13 -10.86
C PRO A 235 10.72 22.73 -10.82
N GLN A 236 9.97 22.67 -11.92
CA GLN A 236 8.60 23.16 -12.05
C GLN A 236 7.88 22.45 -13.20
N THR A 237 6.55 22.44 -13.16
CA THR A 237 5.68 21.99 -14.26
C THR A 237 4.39 22.80 -14.33
N GLU A 238 3.69 22.69 -15.45
CA GLU A 238 2.42 23.36 -15.71
C GLU A 238 1.27 22.34 -15.71
N ILE A 239 0.24 22.63 -14.93
CA ILE A 239 -1.03 21.92 -14.89
C ILE A 239 -2.02 22.71 -15.75
N ASN A 240 -2.37 22.14 -16.91
CA ASN A 240 -3.31 22.74 -17.85
C ASN A 240 -4.49 21.79 -18.11
N LEU A 241 -5.68 22.20 -17.65
CA LEU A 241 -6.94 21.50 -17.79
C LEU A 241 -7.97 22.40 -18.48
N PRO A 242 -8.05 22.35 -19.82
CA PRO A 242 -9.04 23.12 -20.55
C PRO A 242 -10.44 22.51 -20.36
N PHE A 243 -11.47 23.35 -20.34
CA PHE A 243 -12.86 22.92 -20.16
C PHE A 243 -13.03 22.03 -18.91
N LEU A 244 -12.42 22.42 -17.79
CA LEU A 244 -12.48 21.66 -16.54
C LEU A 244 -13.92 21.53 -16.04
N THR A 245 -14.69 22.62 -16.11
CA THR A 245 -16.12 22.64 -15.82
C THR A 245 -16.82 23.68 -16.70
N ALA A 246 -18.15 23.76 -16.63
CA ALA A 246 -18.94 24.75 -17.34
C ALA A 246 -19.88 25.51 -16.40
N THR A 247 -20.07 26.79 -16.66
CA THR A 247 -20.99 27.68 -15.94
C THR A 247 -21.96 28.35 -16.91
N GLU A 248 -22.94 29.08 -16.38
CA GLU A 248 -23.80 29.96 -17.19
C GLU A 248 -22.99 30.99 -18.01
N SER A 249 -21.83 31.42 -17.50
CA SER A 249 -20.91 32.35 -18.19
C SER A 249 -20.05 31.69 -19.27
N GLY A 250 -20.12 30.36 -19.41
CA GLY A 250 -19.33 29.57 -20.35
C GLY A 250 -18.36 28.59 -19.66
N PRO A 251 -17.52 27.91 -20.46
CA PRO A 251 -16.55 26.94 -19.96
C PRO A 251 -15.47 27.62 -19.10
N LYS A 252 -14.99 26.90 -18.10
CA LYS A 252 -13.88 27.30 -17.23
C LYS A 252 -12.70 26.37 -17.42
N HIS A 253 -11.51 26.95 -17.34
CA HIS A 253 -10.22 26.29 -17.53
C HIS A 253 -9.41 26.41 -16.24
N LEU A 254 -8.45 25.50 -16.05
CA LEU A 254 -7.44 25.63 -15.00
C LEU A 254 -6.06 25.61 -15.65
N GLU A 255 -5.30 26.69 -15.44
CA GLU A 255 -3.91 26.79 -15.86
C GLU A 255 -3.09 27.28 -14.66
N ARG A 256 -2.19 26.42 -14.18
CA ARG A 256 -1.37 26.68 -12.99
C ARG A 256 0.02 26.12 -13.12
N MET A 257 1.02 26.95 -12.78
CA MET A 257 2.39 26.48 -12.60
C MET A 257 2.58 26.05 -11.15
N ILE A 258 3.23 24.90 -10.93
CA ILE A 258 3.67 24.44 -9.62
C ILE A 258 5.18 24.18 -9.66
N THR A 259 5.89 24.64 -8.63
CA THR A 259 7.32 24.38 -8.44
C THR A 259 7.53 23.19 -7.51
N ARG A 260 8.68 22.52 -7.61
CA ARG A 260 9.06 21.45 -6.68
C ARG A 260 9.04 21.93 -5.23
N ALA A 261 9.58 23.13 -4.99
CA ALA A 261 9.58 23.73 -3.66
C ALA A 261 8.15 23.92 -3.11
N LYS A 262 7.19 24.32 -3.95
CA LYS A 262 5.79 24.44 -3.52
C LYS A 262 5.16 23.07 -3.24
N PHE A 263 5.43 22.07 -4.08
CA PHE A 263 4.97 20.70 -3.84
C PHE A 263 5.51 20.13 -2.52
N GLU A 264 6.81 20.30 -2.25
CA GLU A 264 7.44 19.84 -1.01
C GLU A 264 6.89 20.58 0.21
N ASP A 265 6.59 21.88 0.11
CA ASP A 265 5.90 22.67 1.14
C ASP A 265 4.50 22.11 1.45
N LEU A 266 3.69 21.87 0.41
CA LEU A 266 2.33 21.27 0.54
C LEU A 266 2.36 19.88 1.20
N CYS A 267 3.44 19.13 0.96
CA CYS A 267 3.61 17.76 1.43
C CYS A 267 4.49 17.61 2.68
N SER A 268 4.95 18.72 3.27
CA SER A 268 5.88 18.72 4.41
C SER A 268 5.45 17.79 5.55
N SER A 269 4.17 17.79 5.91
CA SER A 269 3.63 16.90 6.95
C SER A 269 3.68 15.41 6.57
N LEU A 270 3.53 15.06 5.29
CA LEU A 270 3.59 13.67 4.81
C LEU A 270 5.04 13.18 4.74
N ILE A 271 5.92 14.07 4.28
CA ILE A 271 7.38 13.91 4.26
C ILE A 271 7.85 13.63 5.69
N ASP A 272 7.54 14.48 6.65
CA ASP A 272 7.95 14.29 8.06
C ASP A 272 7.40 12.99 8.69
N ARG A 273 6.18 12.56 8.33
CA ARG A 273 5.61 11.28 8.79
C ARG A 273 6.45 10.08 8.38
N ALA A 274 7.08 10.11 7.20
CA ALA A 274 7.92 9.01 6.73
C ALA A 274 9.16 8.76 7.61
N ARG A 275 9.58 9.75 8.42
CA ARG A 275 10.69 9.61 9.36
C ARG A 275 10.39 8.63 10.49
N ILE A 276 9.14 8.63 10.96
CA ILE A 276 8.75 7.92 12.19
C ILE A 276 8.92 6.40 12.06
N PRO A 277 8.43 5.73 10.99
CA PRO A 277 8.67 4.30 10.81
C PRO A 277 10.15 3.90 10.70
N VAL A 278 11.00 4.77 10.12
CA VAL A 278 12.45 4.53 10.04
C VAL A 278 13.07 4.52 11.44
N GLU A 279 12.76 5.54 12.25
CA GLU A 279 13.25 5.64 13.63
C GLU A 279 12.74 4.48 14.50
N ASN A 280 11.47 4.11 14.36
CA ASN A 280 10.88 2.98 15.08
C ASN A 280 11.53 1.65 14.70
N ALA A 281 11.77 1.38 13.41
CA ALA A 281 12.39 0.15 12.96
C ALA A 281 13.83 0.01 13.49
N LEU A 282 14.62 1.09 13.46
CA LEU A 282 15.97 1.09 14.04
C LEU A 282 15.94 0.83 15.55
N SER A 283 15.03 1.49 16.27
CA SER A 283 14.84 1.29 17.72
C SER A 283 14.46 -0.14 18.05
N ASP A 284 13.50 -0.71 17.33
CA ASP A 284 13.02 -2.09 17.52
C ASP A 284 14.11 -3.12 17.23
N ALA A 285 14.89 -2.91 16.16
CA ALA A 285 16.06 -3.72 15.84
C ALA A 285 17.22 -3.52 16.83
N LYS A 286 17.17 -2.49 17.68
CA LYS A 286 18.25 -2.08 18.60
C LYS A 286 19.56 -1.77 17.86
N LEU A 287 19.44 -1.10 16.72
CA LEU A 287 20.57 -0.74 15.86
C LEU A 287 20.66 0.77 15.70
N ASP A 288 21.89 1.28 15.78
CA ASP A 288 22.18 2.64 15.36
C ASP A 288 22.16 2.73 13.82
N ALA A 289 21.79 3.88 13.27
CA ALA A 289 21.83 4.13 11.82
C ALA A 289 23.17 3.78 11.15
N SER A 290 24.28 3.93 11.89
CA SER A 290 25.64 3.59 11.41
C SER A 290 25.86 2.09 11.15
N LYS A 291 24.98 1.22 11.65
CA LYS A 291 25.01 -0.23 11.47
C LYS A 291 24.27 -0.70 10.22
N ILE A 292 23.57 0.19 9.52
CA ILE A 292 22.93 -0.14 8.25
C ILE A 292 23.98 -0.08 7.15
N ASP A 293 24.25 -1.22 6.51
CA ASP A 293 25.20 -1.36 5.41
C ASP A 293 24.60 -0.79 4.12
N GLU A 294 23.34 -1.07 3.83
CA GLU A 294 22.71 -0.68 2.57
C GLU A 294 21.25 -0.26 2.77
N VAL A 295 20.77 0.66 1.93
CA VAL A 295 19.40 1.17 1.98
C VAL A 295 18.73 0.92 0.64
N VAL A 296 17.76 0.02 0.60
CA VAL A 296 17.07 -0.39 -0.62
C VAL A 296 15.75 0.38 -0.74
N LEU A 297 15.59 1.16 -1.80
CA LEU A 297 14.34 1.88 -2.08
C LEU A 297 13.38 1.00 -2.89
N VAL A 298 12.12 0.98 -2.47
CA VAL A 298 11.04 0.24 -3.12
C VAL A 298 9.83 1.16 -3.28
N GLY A 299 9.12 1.03 -4.40
CA GLY A 299 7.92 1.81 -4.67
C GLY A 299 8.19 3.16 -5.33
N GLY A 300 7.32 3.54 -6.27
CA GLY A 300 7.53 4.70 -7.14
C GLY A 300 7.58 6.05 -6.42
N SER A 301 6.96 6.19 -5.25
CA SER A 301 6.97 7.45 -4.48
C SER A 301 8.35 7.73 -3.85
N THR A 302 9.24 6.74 -3.77
CA THR A 302 10.65 6.94 -3.37
C THR A 302 11.46 7.75 -4.39
N ARG A 303 10.92 7.99 -5.59
CA ARG A 303 11.54 8.85 -6.61
C ARG A 303 11.41 10.35 -6.26
N ILE A 304 10.58 10.71 -5.28
CA ILE A 304 10.45 12.09 -4.80
C ILE A 304 11.76 12.51 -4.11
N PRO A 305 12.46 13.58 -4.56
CA PRO A 305 13.75 13.97 -4.00
C PRO A 305 13.72 14.26 -2.49
N ALA A 306 12.66 14.90 -1.99
CA ALA A 306 12.51 15.17 -0.56
C ALA A 306 12.38 13.89 0.29
N VAL A 307 11.79 12.82 -0.24
CA VAL A 307 11.70 11.52 0.44
C VAL A 307 13.09 10.89 0.56
N GLN A 308 13.88 10.89 -0.53
CA GLN A 308 15.27 10.43 -0.50
C GLN A 308 16.12 11.26 0.47
N GLY A 309 15.88 12.58 0.51
CA GLY A 309 16.55 13.49 1.45
C GLY A 309 16.28 13.17 2.92
N ILE A 310 15.09 12.70 3.28
CA ILE A 310 14.83 12.22 4.65
C ILE A 310 15.66 10.99 4.95
N VAL A 311 15.65 10.01 4.05
CA VAL A 311 16.39 8.76 4.23
C VAL A 311 17.87 9.05 4.45
N GLU A 312 18.46 9.92 3.62
CA GLU A 312 19.85 10.35 3.77
C GLU A 312 20.09 11.11 5.09
N LYS A 313 19.15 11.96 5.51
CA LYS A 313 19.27 12.74 6.76
C LYS A 313 19.21 11.85 8.00
N VAL A 314 18.35 10.83 8.01
CA VAL A 314 18.16 9.93 9.15
C VAL A 314 19.29 8.90 9.23
N LEU A 315 19.67 8.33 8.08
CA LEU A 315 20.62 7.21 8.04
C LEU A 315 22.07 7.64 7.81
N GLY A 316 22.30 8.87 7.34
CA GLY A 316 23.62 9.35 6.96
C GLY A 316 24.19 8.61 5.73
N LYS A 317 23.34 7.91 4.98
CA LYS A 317 23.73 7.03 3.87
C LYS A 317 22.86 7.27 2.65
N LYS A 318 23.50 7.28 1.48
CA LYS A 318 22.80 7.39 0.19
C LYS A 318 22.06 6.09 -0.12
N PRO A 319 20.80 6.15 -0.59
CA PRO A 319 20.10 4.95 -0.99
C PRO A 319 20.75 4.25 -2.18
N ASN A 320 20.67 2.93 -2.16
CA ASN A 320 21.12 2.06 -3.22
C ASN A 320 20.23 2.24 -4.47
N GLN A 321 20.87 2.45 -5.62
CA GLN A 321 20.18 2.65 -6.92
C GLN A 321 20.36 1.47 -7.90
N THR A 322 20.96 0.36 -7.47
CA THR A 322 21.18 -0.81 -8.33
C THR A 322 19.92 -1.66 -8.48
N VAL A 323 18.94 -1.45 -7.62
CA VAL A 323 17.67 -2.18 -7.60
C VAL A 323 16.59 -1.35 -8.30
N ASN A 324 15.78 -1.98 -9.15
CA ASN A 324 14.62 -1.33 -9.74
C ASN A 324 13.48 -1.26 -8.70
N PRO A 325 13.09 -0.06 -8.22
CA PRO A 325 12.07 0.08 -7.17
C PRO A 325 10.67 -0.37 -7.60
N ASP A 326 10.42 -0.49 -8.91
CA ASP A 326 9.12 -0.86 -9.47
C ASP A 326 8.94 -2.39 -9.63
N GLU A 327 10.04 -3.15 -9.73
CA GLU A 327 10.02 -4.58 -10.09
C GLU A 327 10.54 -5.50 -8.99
N VAL A 328 11.37 -4.98 -8.07
CA VAL A 328 12.11 -5.77 -7.08
C VAL A 328 11.21 -6.67 -6.23
N VAL A 329 10.03 -6.18 -5.84
CA VAL A 329 9.07 -6.94 -5.04
C VAL A 329 8.53 -8.14 -5.83
N ALA A 330 8.20 -7.95 -7.11
CA ALA A 330 7.69 -9.02 -7.96
C ALA A 330 8.76 -10.08 -8.24
N ILE A 331 10.01 -9.66 -8.46
CA ILE A 331 11.15 -10.56 -8.61
C ILE A 331 11.34 -11.38 -7.32
N GLY A 332 11.28 -10.74 -6.16
CA GLY A 332 11.38 -11.41 -4.87
C GLY A 332 10.28 -12.44 -4.61
N ALA A 333 9.04 -12.11 -4.99
CA ALA A 333 7.92 -13.04 -4.91
C ALA A 333 8.10 -14.25 -5.84
N ALA A 334 8.67 -14.04 -7.03
CA ALA A 334 9.03 -15.13 -7.95
C ALA A 334 10.16 -16.01 -7.39
N VAL A 335 11.18 -15.43 -6.75
CA VAL A 335 12.22 -16.19 -6.03
C VAL A 335 11.59 -17.04 -4.93
N GLN A 336 10.67 -16.47 -4.14
CA GLN A 336 9.93 -17.22 -3.12
C GLN A 336 9.11 -18.37 -3.70
N ALA A 337 8.50 -18.19 -4.87
CA ALA A 337 7.81 -19.26 -5.58
C ALA A 337 8.78 -20.38 -5.99
N GLY A 338 9.96 -20.02 -6.53
CA GLY A 338 11.03 -20.95 -6.86
C GLY A 338 11.56 -21.73 -5.66
N VAL A 339 11.64 -21.11 -4.47
CA VAL A 339 11.98 -21.80 -3.21
C VAL A 339 10.92 -22.83 -2.85
N LEU A 340 9.63 -22.50 -2.98
CA LEU A 340 8.53 -23.43 -2.67
C LEU A 340 8.46 -24.58 -3.68
N ALA A 341 8.84 -24.35 -4.94
CA ALA A 341 8.95 -25.37 -5.98
C ALA A 341 10.22 -26.25 -5.82
N GLY A 342 11.17 -25.86 -4.96
CA GLY A 342 12.45 -26.55 -4.77
C GLY A 342 13.48 -26.29 -5.88
N GLU A 343 13.23 -25.31 -6.76
CA GLU A 343 14.13 -24.88 -7.83
C GLU A 343 15.23 -23.96 -7.31
N VAL A 344 14.89 -23.12 -6.33
CA VAL A 344 15.84 -22.26 -5.62
C VAL A 344 16.17 -22.91 -4.28
N LYS A 345 17.46 -23.22 -4.07
CA LYS A 345 17.97 -23.94 -2.90
C LYS A 345 18.75 -23.02 -1.99
N ASP A 346 19.02 -23.50 -0.78
CA ASP A 346 19.89 -22.86 0.20
C ASP A 346 19.43 -21.44 0.60
N ILE A 347 18.12 -21.19 0.56
CA ILE A 347 17.49 -19.98 1.08
C ILE A 347 16.70 -20.31 2.35
N LEU A 348 16.99 -19.59 3.43
CA LEU A 348 16.24 -19.60 4.67
C LEU A 348 15.66 -18.21 4.93
N LEU A 349 14.34 -18.13 5.03
CA LEU A 349 13.62 -16.90 5.34
C LEU A 349 13.03 -16.95 6.74
N LEU A 350 13.41 -15.99 7.59
CA LEU A 350 12.91 -15.76 8.94
C LEU A 350 12.20 -14.39 8.97
N ASP A 351 10.87 -14.41 8.91
CA ASP A 351 10.04 -13.20 8.96
C ASP A 351 9.46 -13.00 10.37
N VAL A 352 8.80 -11.87 10.62
CA VAL A 352 8.22 -11.50 11.92
C VAL A 352 6.76 -11.05 11.84
N THR A 353 6.04 -11.06 12.97
CA THR A 353 4.72 -10.40 13.06
C THR A 353 4.88 -8.89 13.25
N PRO A 354 4.22 -8.02 12.46
CA PRO A 354 4.39 -6.57 12.53
C PRO A 354 3.72 -5.91 13.75
N LEU A 355 2.70 -6.57 14.30
CA LEU A 355 1.86 -6.06 15.39
C LEU A 355 1.84 -7.07 16.53
N SER A 356 1.76 -6.55 17.76
CA SER A 356 1.54 -7.36 18.94
C SER A 356 0.14 -7.98 18.88
N LEU A 357 0.06 -9.30 19.13
CA LEU A 357 -1.20 -10.02 19.32
C LEU A 357 -1.49 -10.11 20.82
N GLY A 358 -2.66 -9.64 21.22
CA GLY A 358 -3.09 -9.60 22.61
C GLY A 358 -4.53 -10.06 22.80
N VAL A 359 -4.93 -10.14 24.06
CA VAL A 359 -6.32 -10.39 24.45
C VAL A 359 -6.80 -9.29 25.39
N GLU A 360 -8.06 -8.87 25.23
CA GLU A 360 -8.71 -7.97 26.17
C GLU A 360 -8.99 -8.72 27.48
N THR A 361 -8.59 -8.12 28.59
CA THR A 361 -8.81 -8.65 29.93
C THR A 361 -9.73 -7.73 30.74
N LEU A 362 -10.15 -8.20 31.92
CA LEU A 362 -11.09 -7.49 32.78
C LEU A 362 -10.61 -6.05 33.06
N GLY A 363 -11.46 -5.07 32.75
CA GLY A 363 -11.13 -3.65 32.84
C GLY A 363 -10.78 -2.99 31.51
N GLY A 364 -10.88 -3.71 30.38
CA GLY A 364 -10.63 -3.18 29.04
C GLY A 364 -9.15 -2.99 28.73
N VAL A 365 -8.27 -3.70 29.44
CA VAL A 365 -6.81 -3.64 29.28
C VAL A 365 -6.35 -4.76 28.36
N THR A 366 -5.48 -4.45 27.41
CA THR A 366 -4.91 -5.43 26.47
C THR A 366 -3.68 -6.13 27.07
N THR A 367 -3.77 -7.44 27.26
CA THR A 367 -2.61 -8.27 27.64
C THR A 367 -1.94 -8.81 26.38
N ARG A 368 -0.70 -8.38 26.11
CA ARG A 368 0.08 -8.83 24.95
C ARG A 368 0.60 -10.24 25.15
N ILE A 369 0.29 -11.13 24.20
CA ILE A 369 0.68 -12.55 24.22
C ILE A 369 1.88 -12.79 23.31
N ILE A 370 1.83 -12.24 22.09
CA ILE A 370 2.91 -12.31 21.10
C ILE A 370 3.30 -10.87 20.77
N PRO A 371 4.45 -10.38 21.26
CA PRO A 371 4.92 -9.04 20.93
C PRO A 371 5.19 -8.87 19.43
N ARG A 372 5.05 -7.64 18.91
CA ARG A 372 5.55 -7.28 17.56
C ARG A 372 7.02 -7.65 17.38
N ASN A 373 7.41 -7.87 16.14
CA ASN A 373 8.73 -8.36 15.70
C ASN A 373 9.10 -9.76 16.25
N THR A 374 8.15 -10.55 16.75
CA THR A 374 8.40 -11.97 17.06
C THR A 374 8.50 -12.77 15.76
N THR A 375 9.58 -13.55 15.59
CA THR A 375 9.81 -14.43 14.43
C THR A 375 8.66 -15.41 14.22
N VAL A 376 8.26 -15.64 12.96
CA VAL A 376 7.20 -16.56 12.57
C VAL A 376 7.73 -17.74 11.75
N PRO A 377 7.13 -18.95 11.89
CA PRO A 377 5.98 -19.29 12.73
C PRO A 377 6.33 -19.35 14.22
N THR A 378 5.38 -18.95 15.07
CA THR A 378 5.54 -18.98 16.54
C THR A 378 4.29 -19.49 17.24
N LYS A 379 4.45 -19.97 18.47
CA LYS A 379 3.35 -20.39 19.34
C LYS A 379 3.61 -19.89 20.76
N LYS A 380 2.59 -19.29 21.36
CA LYS A 380 2.53 -18.94 22.77
C LYS A 380 1.30 -19.57 23.39
N SER A 381 1.32 -19.77 24.71
CA SER A 381 0.20 -20.35 25.44
C SER A 381 0.14 -19.70 26.81
N GLU A 382 -1.07 -19.30 27.20
CA GLU A 382 -1.35 -18.67 28.48
C GLU A 382 -2.63 -19.29 29.05
N VAL A 383 -2.68 -19.44 30.38
CA VAL A 383 -3.81 -20.05 31.07
C VAL A 383 -4.72 -18.95 31.57
N PHE A 384 -5.94 -18.90 31.03
CA PHE A 384 -7.01 -18.04 31.51
C PHE A 384 -7.93 -18.82 32.45
N SER A 385 -8.57 -18.11 33.39
CA SER A 385 -9.52 -18.70 34.34
C SER A 385 -10.76 -17.82 34.47
N THR A 386 -11.80 -18.36 35.10
CA THR A 386 -13.04 -17.64 35.38
C THR A 386 -12.76 -16.47 36.32
N ALA A 387 -13.33 -15.31 36.03
CA ALA A 387 -13.19 -14.11 36.85
C ALA A 387 -14.16 -14.10 38.05
N VAL A 388 -15.25 -14.89 37.98
CA VAL A 388 -16.28 -14.99 39.02
C VAL A 388 -16.78 -16.42 39.21
N ASP A 389 -17.29 -16.72 40.40
CA ASP A 389 -17.87 -18.03 40.74
C ASP A 389 -19.02 -18.40 39.79
N ASN A 390 -19.06 -19.66 39.36
CA ASN A 390 -20.07 -20.22 38.45
C ASN A 390 -20.15 -19.54 37.06
N GLN A 391 -19.09 -18.88 36.60
CA GLN A 391 -19.03 -18.34 35.24
C GLN A 391 -19.11 -19.49 34.19
N PRO A 392 -20.13 -19.53 33.32
CA PRO A 392 -20.38 -20.67 32.44
C PRO A 392 -19.56 -20.66 31.13
N ASN A 393 -18.99 -19.52 30.76
CA ASN A 393 -18.16 -19.36 29.56
C ASN A 393 -17.04 -18.33 29.78
N VAL A 394 -15.94 -18.48 29.04
CA VAL A 394 -14.88 -17.48 28.94
C VAL A 394 -14.87 -16.98 27.50
N GLU A 395 -15.16 -15.69 27.32
CA GLU A 395 -15.05 -15.02 26.04
C GLU A 395 -13.64 -14.43 25.92
N ILE A 396 -12.95 -14.72 24.81
CA ILE A 396 -11.61 -14.21 24.52
C ILE A 396 -11.72 -13.27 23.32
N HIS A 397 -11.59 -11.98 23.58
CA HIS A 397 -11.51 -10.96 22.52
C HIS A 397 -10.05 -10.76 22.15
N VAL A 398 -9.68 -11.17 20.93
CA VAL A 398 -8.31 -11.09 20.40
C VAL A 398 -8.13 -9.80 19.61
N LEU A 399 -7.04 -9.08 19.86
CA LEU A 399 -6.73 -7.79 19.23
C LEU A 399 -5.30 -7.77 18.68
N GLN A 400 -5.07 -6.91 17.68
CA GLN A 400 -3.74 -6.59 17.17
C GLN A 400 -3.46 -5.10 17.33
N GLY A 401 -2.30 -4.74 17.89
CA GLY A 401 -1.86 -3.36 18.02
C GLY A 401 -0.99 -3.08 19.24
N GLU A 402 -0.54 -1.84 19.36
CA GLU A 402 0.37 -1.41 20.43
C GLU A 402 -0.29 -0.53 21.50
N ARG A 403 -1.56 -0.16 21.33
CA ARG A 403 -2.32 0.58 22.37
C ARG A 403 -2.63 -0.36 23.53
N GLU A 404 -2.38 0.12 24.76
CA GLU A 404 -2.63 -0.62 26.00
C GLU A 404 -4.09 -0.58 26.42
#